data_AF-A0A2W2BZ06-F1
#
_entry.id   AF-A0A2W2BZ06-F1
#
_cell.length_a   1.000
_cell.length_b   1.000
_cell.length_c   1.000
_cell.angle_alpha   90.00
_cell.angle_beta   90.00
_cell.angle_gamma   90.00
#
_symmetry.space_group_name_H-M   'P 1'
#
loop_
_entity.id
_entity.type
_entity.pdbx_description
1 polymer ?
#
loop_
_entity_poly.entity_id
_entity_poly.type
_entity_poly.pdbx_seq_one_letter_code
_entity_poly.pdbx_strand_id
1 'polypeptide(L)'
;MRTIALVAAAAEEDWLRRGARALWPRAPWVLAASVPVLVAVVAASRLSGGHLLVMTAVAGLVGAPALVALTIVAQRLVVDGDVRTRDLRTPGWMRAVAVVWTATVAVALTLVAFEVYGRTGSAAALAPALAGSVVAANAVLLAPAAVALILDRPAAPWRNVWVVAFLAAARRPVPVLGGWVAAALLAWLALRLQVLLLVVPGVAAVVLVSAAWTALGGLGVTPGRRTDP
;
A
#
# COMPACT_ATOMS: atom_id res chain seq x y z
N MET A 1 40.83 2.79 -21.29
CA MET A 1 40.76 2.75 -19.81
C MET A 1 39.37 3.19 -19.39
N ARG A 2 38.69 2.34 -18.62
CA ARG A 2 37.26 2.40 -18.25
C ARG A 2 37.07 3.30 -17.02
N THR A 3 36.35 4.39 -17.18
CA THR A 3 35.90 5.26 -16.06
C THR A 3 34.38 5.50 -16.16
N ILE A 4 33.61 4.44 -16.42
CA ILE A 4 32.14 4.50 -16.50
C ILE A 4 31.48 3.58 -15.45
N ALA A 5 32.25 2.82 -14.67
CA ALA A 5 31.70 1.73 -13.85
C ALA A 5 31.61 2.02 -12.33
N LEU A 6 31.91 3.24 -11.85
CA LEU A 6 31.91 3.54 -10.40
C LEU A 6 30.86 4.57 -9.93
N VAL A 7 30.20 5.28 -10.84
CA VAL A 7 29.11 6.22 -10.47
C VAL A 7 27.76 5.49 -10.36
N ALA A 8 27.60 4.34 -11.02
CA ALA A 8 26.34 3.58 -11.03
C ALA A 8 26.06 2.77 -9.75
N ALA A 9 27.06 2.58 -8.88
CA ALA A 9 26.93 1.83 -7.62
C ALA A 9 26.73 2.73 -6.37
N ALA A 10 26.89 4.06 -6.51
CA ALA A 10 26.93 5.00 -5.39
C ALA A 10 25.56 5.61 -5.00
N ALA A 11 24.45 5.13 -5.57
CA ALA A 11 23.11 5.59 -5.19
C ALA A 11 22.04 4.50 -5.39
N GLU A 12 22.23 3.31 -4.82
CA GLU A 12 21.05 2.55 -4.41
C GLU A 12 20.41 3.37 -3.27
N GLU A 13 19.51 4.24 -3.68
CA GLU A 13 18.82 5.19 -2.83
C GLU A 13 17.97 4.39 -1.83
N ASP A 14 18.53 4.11 -0.65
CA ASP A 14 17.89 3.27 0.37
C ASP A 14 16.66 3.99 0.97
N TRP A 15 15.52 3.81 0.30
CA TRP A 15 14.23 4.41 0.63
C TRP A 15 13.75 4.00 2.02
N LEU A 16 14.11 2.80 2.47
CA LEU A 16 13.75 2.31 3.80
C LEU A 16 14.53 3.06 4.87
N ARG A 17 15.85 3.20 4.69
CA ARG A 17 16.70 3.95 5.64
C ARG A 17 16.34 5.43 5.70
N ARG A 18 15.87 6.03 4.60
CA ARG A 18 15.35 7.41 4.60
C ARG A 18 14.02 7.52 5.34
N GLY A 19 13.06 6.65 5.01
CA GLY A 19 11.77 6.60 5.69
C GLY A 19 11.92 6.38 7.20
N ALA A 20 12.76 5.43 7.61
CA ALA A 20 13.02 5.14 9.02
C ALA A 20 13.62 6.34 9.79
N ARG A 21 14.55 7.08 9.17
CA ARG A 21 15.15 8.28 9.78
C ARG A 21 14.15 9.43 9.94
N ALA A 22 13.25 9.60 8.97
CA ALA A 22 12.25 10.66 9.00
C ALA A 22 11.03 10.33 9.88
N LEU A 23 10.82 9.05 10.22
CA LEU A 23 9.66 8.59 10.99
C LEU A 23 9.65 9.15 12.41
N TRP A 24 10.80 9.15 13.10
CA TRP A 24 10.88 9.59 14.50
C TRP A 24 10.60 11.09 14.69
N PRO A 25 11.25 12.00 13.95
CA PRO A 25 10.96 13.44 14.07
C PRO A 25 9.54 13.82 13.67
N ARG A 26 8.86 12.99 12.87
CA ARG A 26 7.52 13.25 12.33
C ARG A 26 6.46 12.27 12.86
N ALA A 27 6.73 11.62 13.99
CA ALA A 27 5.80 10.71 14.64
C ALA A 27 4.38 11.29 14.83
N PRO A 28 4.17 12.58 15.19
CA PRO A 28 2.82 13.15 15.32
C PRO A 28 1.98 13.06 14.05
N TRP A 29 2.58 13.28 12.88
CA TRP A 29 1.89 13.16 11.58
C TRP A 29 1.51 11.72 11.26
N VAL A 30 2.43 10.79 11.51
CA VAL A 30 2.22 9.36 11.29
C VAL A 30 1.12 8.82 12.20
N LEU A 31 1.13 9.22 13.48
CA LEU A 31 0.09 8.86 14.45
C LEU A 31 -1.26 9.47 14.07
N ALA A 32 -1.32 10.76 13.75
CA ALA A 32 -2.55 11.45 13.36
C ALA A 32 -3.20 10.79 12.13
N ALA A 33 -2.40 10.40 11.14
CA ALA A 33 -2.90 9.70 9.95
C ALA A 33 -3.27 8.23 10.22
N SER A 34 -2.73 7.61 11.28
CA SER A 34 -3.05 6.23 11.67
C SER A 34 -4.37 6.12 12.43
N VAL A 35 -4.78 7.16 13.17
CA VAL A 35 -6.07 7.21 13.89
C VAL A 35 -7.27 6.87 13.00
N PRO A 36 -7.51 7.54 11.86
CA PRO A 36 -8.69 7.28 11.04
C PRO A 36 -8.68 5.86 10.44
N VAL A 37 -7.49 5.28 10.17
CA VAL A 37 -7.38 3.88 9.73
C VAL A 37 -7.81 2.95 10.85
N LEU A 38 -7.33 3.18 12.07
CA LEU A 38 -7.74 2.38 13.23
C LEU A 38 -9.24 2.49 13.51
N VAL A 39 -9.79 3.70 13.45
CA VAL A 39 -11.24 3.94 13.62
C VAL A 39 -12.03 3.17 12.57
N ALA A 40 -11.61 3.18 11.30
CA ALA A 40 -12.28 2.43 10.24
C ALA A 40 -12.24 0.91 10.48
N VAL A 41 -11.10 0.37 10.90
CA VAL A 41 -10.96 -1.07 11.21
C VAL A 41 -11.80 -1.46 12.42
N VAL A 42 -11.78 -0.65 13.49
CA VAL A 42 -12.59 -0.89 14.69
C VAL A 42 -14.08 -0.82 14.34
N ALA A 43 -14.52 0.20 13.60
CA ALA A 43 -15.90 0.32 13.14
C ALA A 43 -16.30 -0.90 12.29
N ALA A 44 -15.47 -1.31 11.33
CA ALA A 44 -15.73 -2.49 10.51
C ALA A 44 -15.83 -3.78 11.35
N SER A 45 -14.98 -3.95 12.36
CA SER A 45 -15.03 -5.11 13.26
C SER A 45 -16.31 -5.17 14.10
N ARG A 46 -16.81 -4.00 14.55
CA ARG A 46 -18.02 -3.89 15.35
C ARG A 46 -19.28 -4.09 14.49
N LEU A 47 -19.29 -3.55 13.28
CA LEU A 47 -20.44 -3.61 12.37
C LEU A 47 -20.59 -4.98 11.68
N SER A 48 -19.49 -5.71 11.49
CA SER A 48 -19.53 -6.99 10.77
C SER A 48 -20.06 -8.17 11.59
N GLY A 49 -20.17 -8.02 12.93
CA GLY A 49 -20.58 -9.12 13.81
C GLY A 49 -19.69 -10.37 13.67
N GLY A 50 -18.42 -10.22 13.31
CA GLY A 50 -17.49 -11.32 13.08
C GLY A 50 -17.50 -11.91 11.65
N HIS A 51 -18.35 -11.43 10.75
CA HIS A 51 -18.37 -11.89 9.36
C HIS A 51 -17.22 -11.25 8.56
N LEU A 52 -16.23 -12.06 8.20
CA LEU A 52 -15.02 -11.64 7.48
C LEU A 52 -15.34 -10.90 6.17
N LEU A 53 -16.35 -11.35 5.43
CA LEU A 53 -16.78 -10.73 4.17
C LEU A 53 -17.26 -9.30 4.39
N VAL A 54 -18.14 -9.09 5.37
CA VAL A 54 -18.67 -7.76 5.72
C VAL A 54 -17.56 -6.87 6.27
N MET A 55 -16.72 -7.42 7.15
CA MET A 55 -15.59 -6.69 7.72
C MET A 55 -14.64 -6.18 6.63
N THR A 56 -14.31 -7.03 5.65
CA THR A 56 -13.39 -6.68 4.56
C THR A 56 -13.97 -5.62 3.64
N ALA A 57 -15.25 -5.75 3.28
CA ALA A 57 -15.95 -4.77 2.46
C ALA A 57 -16.05 -3.41 3.17
N VAL A 58 -16.47 -3.38 4.43
CA VAL A 58 -16.62 -2.13 5.20
C VAL A 58 -15.24 -1.49 5.46
N ALA A 59 -14.26 -2.26 5.93
CA ALA A 59 -12.92 -1.74 6.20
C ALA A 59 -12.25 -1.19 4.94
N GLY A 60 -12.35 -1.89 3.81
CA GLY A 60 -11.71 -1.45 2.57
C GLY A 60 -12.46 -0.33 1.86
N LEU A 61 -13.80 -0.36 1.80
CA LEU A 61 -14.57 0.69 1.12
C LEU A 61 -14.58 2.00 1.92
N VAL A 62 -14.85 1.92 3.22
CA VAL A 62 -14.94 3.10 4.09
C VAL A 62 -13.54 3.58 4.52
N GLY A 63 -12.60 2.65 4.72
CA GLY A 63 -11.24 2.96 5.15
C GLY A 63 -10.28 3.37 4.03
N ALA A 64 -10.62 3.15 2.75
CA ALA A 64 -9.72 3.52 1.64
C ALA A 64 -9.26 4.99 1.65
N PRO A 65 -10.12 6.00 1.89
CA PRO A 65 -9.66 7.39 2.03
C PRO A 65 -8.64 7.58 3.15
N ALA A 66 -8.82 6.91 4.29
CA ALA A 66 -7.88 6.97 5.41
C ALA A 66 -6.54 6.30 5.07
N LEU A 67 -6.58 5.15 4.40
CA LEU A 67 -5.37 4.47 3.91
C LEU A 67 -4.60 5.32 2.90
N VAL A 68 -5.30 6.02 2.00
CA VAL A 68 -4.66 6.94 1.04
C VAL A 68 -4.07 8.15 1.75
N ALA A 69 -4.76 8.72 2.75
CA ALA A 69 -4.22 9.79 3.59
C ALA A 69 -2.88 9.38 4.22
N LEU A 70 -2.87 8.20 4.83
CA LEU A 70 -1.70 7.63 5.48
C LEU A 70 -0.58 7.35 4.47
N THR A 71 -0.94 6.85 3.28
CA THR A 71 0.02 6.60 2.19
C THR A 71 0.64 7.89 1.68
N ILE A 72 -0.11 8.99 1.58
CA ILE A 72 0.44 10.31 1.22
C ILE A 72 1.44 10.78 2.26
N VAL A 73 1.10 10.67 3.56
CA VAL A 73 2.03 11.03 4.65
C VAL A 73 3.30 10.18 4.56
N ALA A 74 3.17 8.87 4.38
CA ALA A 74 4.31 7.96 4.21
C ALA A 74 5.14 8.30 2.97
N GLN A 75 4.51 8.62 1.84
CA GLN A 75 5.19 9.01 0.61
C GLN A 75 5.98 10.30 0.77
N ARG A 76 5.39 11.34 1.37
CA ARG A 76 6.08 12.61 1.65
C ARG A 76 7.27 12.40 2.59
N LEU A 77 7.08 11.58 3.62
CA LEU A 77 8.13 11.25 4.58
C LEU A 77 9.28 10.46 3.94
N VAL A 78 8.99 9.52 3.04
CA VAL A 78 10.01 8.71 2.34
C VAL A 78 10.74 9.50 1.25
N VAL A 79 10.03 10.35 0.50
CA VAL A 79 10.58 11.08 -0.65
C VAL A 79 11.22 12.40 -0.24
N ASP A 80 10.50 13.21 0.53
CA ASP A 80 10.85 14.59 0.85
C ASP A 80 11.46 14.71 2.27
N GLY A 81 11.30 13.70 3.14
CA GLY A 81 11.78 13.72 4.53
C GLY A 81 10.98 14.64 5.47
N ASP A 82 9.93 15.28 4.96
CA ASP A 82 9.08 16.24 5.65
C ASP A 82 7.62 16.02 5.22
N VAL A 83 6.67 16.46 6.04
CA VAL A 83 5.23 16.45 5.79
C VAL A 83 4.66 17.80 6.23
N ARG A 84 3.97 18.49 5.32
CA ARG A 84 3.24 19.74 5.58
C ARG A 84 1.73 19.55 5.39
N THR A 85 0.93 20.39 6.03
CA THR A 85 -0.55 20.39 5.90
C THR A 85 -1.02 20.48 4.45
N ARG A 86 -0.36 21.31 3.63
CA ARG A 86 -0.69 21.49 2.21
C ARG A 86 -0.50 20.22 1.38
N ASP A 87 0.35 19.30 1.82
CA ASP A 87 0.65 18.07 1.07
C ASP A 87 -0.52 17.08 1.09
N LEU A 88 -1.47 17.25 2.03
CA LEU A 88 -2.70 16.47 2.07
C LEU A 88 -3.64 16.83 0.90
N ARG A 89 -3.49 18.02 0.30
CA ARG A 89 -4.17 18.39 -0.96
C ARG A 89 -3.34 17.91 -2.15
N THR A 90 -3.29 16.59 -2.33
CA THR A 90 -2.52 15.97 -3.43
C THR A 90 -3.43 15.68 -4.64
N PRO A 91 -3.06 16.14 -5.85
CA PRO A 91 -3.77 15.76 -7.07
C PRO A 91 -3.72 14.24 -7.26
N GLY A 92 -4.80 13.65 -7.77
CA GLY A 92 -4.89 12.20 -7.94
C GLY A 92 -5.39 11.43 -6.71
N TRP A 93 -5.73 12.10 -5.61
CA TRP A 93 -6.31 11.47 -4.41
C TRP A 93 -7.44 10.48 -4.74
N MET A 94 -8.45 10.91 -5.51
CA MET A 94 -9.61 10.05 -5.81
C MET A 94 -9.22 8.84 -6.67
N ARG A 95 -8.21 9.00 -7.53
CA ARG A 95 -7.67 7.88 -8.32
C ARG A 95 -6.90 6.91 -7.42
N ALA A 96 -6.16 7.40 -6.44
CA ALA A 96 -5.49 6.55 -5.44
C ALA A 96 -6.51 5.80 -4.57
N VAL A 97 -7.61 6.45 -4.16
CA VAL A 97 -8.71 5.79 -3.45
C VAL A 97 -9.32 4.68 -4.33
N ALA A 98 -9.53 4.96 -5.62
CA ALA A 98 -10.01 3.96 -6.56
C ALA A 98 -9.07 2.74 -6.69
N VAL A 99 -7.75 2.89 -6.50
CA VAL A 99 -6.82 1.74 -6.51
C VAL A 99 -7.11 0.83 -5.33
N VAL A 100 -7.23 1.43 -4.14
CA VAL A 100 -7.52 0.69 -2.90
C VAL A 100 -8.89 0.02 -3.00
N TRP A 101 -9.89 0.70 -3.55
CA TRP A 101 -11.20 0.10 -3.82
C TRP A 101 -11.12 -1.04 -4.83
N THR A 102 -10.33 -0.92 -5.89
CA THR A 102 -10.17 -2.00 -6.88
C THR A 102 -9.61 -3.27 -6.23
N ALA A 103 -8.56 -3.13 -5.40
CA ALA A 103 -8.01 -4.24 -4.64
C ALA A 103 -9.03 -4.80 -3.63
N THR A 104 -9.73 -3.93 -2.91
CA THR A 104 -10.78 -4.32 -1.94
C THR A 104 -11.89 -5.13 -2.61
N VAL A 105 -12.40 -4.65 -3.75
CA VAL A 105 -13.47 -5.31 -4.50
C VAL A 105 -13.01 -6.68 -5.00
N ALA A 106 -11.78 -6.79 -5.51
CA ALA A 106 -11.22 -8.08 -5.92
C ALA A 106 -11.18 -9.08 -4.77
N VAL A 107 -10.74 -8.66 -3.57
CA VAL A 107 -10.74 -9.50 -2.37
C VAL A 107 -12.17 -9.86 -1.95
N ALA A 108 -13.07 -8.89 -1.88
CA ALA A 108 -14.46 -9.12 -1.48
C ALA A 108 -15.17 -10.12 -2.40
N LEU A 109 -15.03 -9.96 -3.72
CA LEU A 109 -15.59 -10.88 -4.72
C LEU A 109 -14.98 -12.29 -4.61
N THR A 110 -13.69 -12.39 -4.29
CA THR A 110 -13.03 -13.67 -4.05
C THR A 110 -13.61 -14.36 -2.82
N LEU A 111 -13.80 -13.62 -1.72
CA LEU A 111 -14.43 -14.15 -0.50
C LEU A 111 -15.88 -14.59 -0.76
N VAL A 112 -16.65 -13.82 -1.55
CA VAL A 112 -18.00 -14.21 -1.99
C VAL A 112 -17.95 -15.53 -2.76
N ALA A 113 -17.02 -15.70 -3.69
CA ALA A 113 -16.89 -16.93 -4.46
C ALA A 113 -16.57 -18.14 -3.57
N PHE A 114 -15.69 -17.99 -2.58
CA PHE A 114 -15.41 -19.04 -1.59
C PHE A 114 -16.61 -19.34 -0.69
N GLU A 115 -17.37 -18.33 -0.29
CA GLU A 115 -18.62 -18.52 0.49
C GLU A 115 -19.65 -19.32 -0.32
N VAL A 116 -19.81 -18.99 -1.62
CA VAL A 116 -20.70 -19.73 -2.52
C VAL A 116 -20.23 -21.18 -2.69
N TYR A 117 -18.92 -21.39 -2.86
CA TYR A 117 -18.35 -22.74 -2.92
C TYR A 117 -18.62 -23.52 -1.63
N GLY A 118 -18.37 -22.93 -0.45
CA GLY A 118 -18.58 -23.56 0.85
C GLY A 118 -20.05 -23.96 1.09
N ARG A 119 -21.00 -23.18 0.57
CA ARG A 119 -22.44 -23.48 0.69
C ARG A 119 -22.95 -24.50 -0.33
N THR A 120 -22.36 -24.53 -1.53
CA THR A 120 -22.88 -25.36 -2.64
C THR A 120 -22.10 -26.65 -2.87
N GLY A 121 -20.84 -26.73 -2.43
CA GLY A 121 -19.92 -27.84 -2.71
C GLY A 121 -19.57 -28.01 -4.19
N SER A 122 -19.99 -27.08 -5.07
CA SER A 122 -19.89 -27.24 -6.52
C SER A 122 -18.48 -26.97 -7.03
N ALA A 123 -17.89 -27.94 -7.73
CA ALA A 123 -16.59 -27.78 -8.40
C ALA A 123 -16.60 -26.63 -9.43
N ALA A 124 -17.76 -26.30 -10.00
CA ALA A 124 -17.91 -25.16 -10.91
C ALA A 124 -17.72 -23.81 -10.22
N ALA A 125 -17.96 -23.72 -8.90
CA ALA A 125 -17.71 -22.52 -8.10
C ALA A 125 -16.25 -22.42 -7.63
N LEU A 126 -15.49 -23.52 -7.64
CA LEU A 126 -14.08 -23.54 -7.22
C LEU A 126 -13.17 -22.84 -8.23
N ALA A 127 -13.36 -23.10 -9.53
CA ALA A 127 -12.56 -22.49 -10.60
C ALA A 127 -12.57 -20.93 -10.55
N PRO A 128 -13.73 -20.25 -10.48
CA PRO A 128 -13.76 -18.79 -10.35
C PRO A 128 -13.22 -18.29 -9.00
N ALA A 129 -13.34 -19.06 -7.91
CA ALA A 129 -12.75 -18.70 -6.62
C ALA A 129 -11.20 -18.71 -6.66
N LEU A 130 -10.61 -19.71 -7.32
CA LEU A 130 -9.16 -19.79 -7.53
C LEU A 130 -8.66 -18.73 -8.51
N ALA A 131 -9.38 -18.48 -9.60
CA ALA A 131 -9.02 -17.38 -10.50
C ALA A 131 -9.11 -16.02 -9.78
N GLY A 132 -10.17 -15.83 -8.98
CA GLY A 132 -10.36 -14.64 -8.14
C GLY A 132 -9.22 -14.45 -7.14
N SER A 133 -8.73 -15.52 -6.49
CA SER A 133 -7.64 -15.41 -5.53
C SER A 133 -6.34 -14.94 -6.17
N VAL A 134 -6.03 -15.38 -7.39
CA VAL A 134 -4.87 -14.88 -8.16
C VAL A 134 -5.04 -13.40 -8.49
N VAL A 135 -6.23 -12.98 -8.93
CA VAL A 135 -6.52 -11.56 -9.24
C VAL A 135 -6.43 -10.69 -7.99
N ALA A 136 -7.04 -11.12 -6.89
CA ALA A 136 -7.01 -10.41 -5.62
C ALA A 136 -5.59 -10.31 -5.05
N ALA A 137 -4.83 -11.41 -5.08
CA ALA A 137 -3.44 -11.42 -4.64
C ALA A 137 -2.60 -10.42 -5.44
N ASN A 138 -2.72 -10.41 -6.77
CA ASN A 138 -2.03 -9.44 -7.61
C ASN A 138 -2.50 -8.00 -7.32
N ALA A 139 -3.81 -7.75 -7.23
CA ALA A 139 -4.33 -6.42 -6.96
C ALA A 139 -3.82 -5.85 -5.63
N VAL A 140 -3.79 -6.66 -4.57
CA VAL A 140 -3.23 -6.29 -3.27
C VAL A 140 -1.72 -6.07 -3.36
N LEU A 141 -0.99 -7.01 -3.95
CA LEU A 141 0.47 -6.94 -4.07
C LEU A 141 0.93 -5.65 -4.76
N LEU A 142 0.23 -5.26 -5.83
CA LEU A 142 0.58 -4.13 -6.68
C LEU A 142 0.06 -2.78 -6.18
N ALA A 143 -0.94 -2.78 -5.28
CA ALA A 143 -1.60 -1.56 -4.81
C ALA A 143 -0.63 -0.49 -4.27
N PRO A 144 0.39 -0.80 -3.43
CA PRO A 144 1.32 0.22 -2.92
C PRO A 144 2.08 0.94 -4.03
N ALA A 145 2.56 0.21 -5.03
CA ALA A 145 3.26 0.79 -6.18
C ALA A 145 2.31 1.58 -7.09
N ALA A 146 1.10 1.08 -7.34
CA ALA A 146 0.10 1.78 -8.13
C ALA A 146 -0.34 3.11 -7.46
N VAL A 147 -0.55 3.09 -6.14
CA VAL A 147 -0.87 4.30 -5.36
C VAL A 147 0.29 5.30 -5.41
N ALA A 148 1.52 4.86 -5.14
CA ALA A 148 2.70 5.74 -5.20
C ALA A 148 2.86 6.39 -6.59
N LEU A 149 2.66 5.63 -7.67
CA LEU A 149 2.70 6.12 -9.04
C LEU A 149 1.60 7.15 -9.34
N ILE A 150 0.36 6.93 -8.88
CA ILE A 150 -0.75 7.88 -9.11
C ILE A 150 -0.54 9.17 -8.33
N LEU A 151 -0.02 9.09 -7.10
CA LEU A 151 0.26 10.25 -6.29
C LEU A 151 1.44 11.07 -6.83
N ASP A 152 2.41 10.43 -7.48
CA ASP A 152 3.55 11.08 -8.13
C ASP A 152 3.22 11.60 -9.55
N ARG A 153 2.50 10.80 -10.34
CA ARG A 153 2.11 11.08 -11.74
C ARG A 153 0.58 11.00 -11.91
N PRO A 154 -0.18 12.00 -11.42
CA PRO A 154 -1.64 11.95 -11.38
C PRO A 154 -2.31 11.96 -12.77
N ALA A 155 -1.59 12.39 -13.81
CA ALA A 155 -2.07 12.37 -15.20
C ALA A 155 -1.83 11.03 -15.92
N ALA A 156 -1.11 10.07 -15.30
CA ALA A 156 -0.80 8.80 -15.95
C ALA A 156 -2.09 8.02 -16.30
N PRO A 157 -2.18 7.38 -17.48
CA PRO A 157 -3.33 6.53 -17.81
C PRO A 157 -3.47 5.37 -16.83
N TRP A 158 -4.70 5.07 -16.42
CA TRP A 158 -4.98 4.04 -15.41
C TRP A 158 -4.35 2.68 -15.73
N ARG A 159 -4.48 2.23 -16.98
CA ARG A 159 -3.89 0.97 -17.45
C ARG A 159 -2.36 0.96 -17.28
N ASN A 160 -1.70 2.05 -17.61
CA ASN A 160 -0.23 2.14 -17.55
C ASN A 160 0.27 2.07 -16.11
N VAL A 161 -0.48 2.61 -15.14
CA VAL A 161 -0.13 2.53 -13.72
C VAL A 161 -0.03 1.07 -13.27
N TRP A 162 -1.07 0.25 -13.58
CA TRP A 162 -1.07 -1.16 -13.21
C TRP A 162 -0.01 -1.97 -13.95
N VAL A 163 0.22 -1.68 -15.23
CA VAL A 163 1.29 -2.34 -16.01
C VAL A 163 2.67 -2.03 -15.43
N VAL A 164 2.96 -0.76 -15.09
CA VAL A 164 4.25 -0.38 -14.51
C VAL A 164 4.41 -0.96 -13.10
N ALA A 165 3.35 -0.94 -12.28
CA ALA A 165 3.37 -1.58 -10.96
C ALA A 165 3.66 -3.09 -11.08
N PHE A 166 3.01 -3.77 -12.04
CA PHE A 166 3.25 -5.18 -12.33
C PHE A 166 4.69 -5.44 -12.77
N LEU A 167 5.21 -4.66 -13.73
CA LEU A 167 6.59 -4.78 -14.18
C LEU A 167 7.59 -4.54 -13.04
N ALA A 168 7.29 -3.62 -12.12
CA ALA A 168 8.15 -3.32 -10.98
C ALA A 168 8.21 -4.52 -10.02
N ALA A 169 7.06 -5.07 -9.66
CA ALA A 169 6.97 -6.27 -8.83
C ALA A 169 7.59 -7.50 -9.51
N ALA A 170 7.40 -7.66 -10.83
CA ALA A 170 7.96 -8.78 -11.58
C ALA A 170 9.50 -8.71 -11.69
N ARG A 171 10.07 -7.52 -11.88
CA ARG A 171 11.53 -7.35 -11.97
C ARG A 171 12.23 -7.42 -10.61
N ARG A 172 11.59 -6.93 -9.55
CA ARG A 172 12.12 -6.96 -8.18
C ARG A 172 11.02 -7.41 -7.22
N PRO A 173 10.74 -8.73 -7.14
CA PRO A 173 9.69 -9.25 -6.26
C PRO A 173 10.07 -9.18 -4.79
N VAL A 174 11.37 -9.26 -4.47
CA VAL A 174 11.87 -9.34 -3.09
C VAL A 174 11.49 -8.13 -2.24
N PRO A 175 11.69 -6.87 -2.67
CA PRO A 175 11.24 -5.70 -1.91
C PRO A 175 9.73 -5.69 -1.66
N VAL A 176 8.93 -6.04 -2.68
CA VAL A 176 7.47 -6.00 -2.60
C VAL A 176 6.94 -7.04 -1.63
N LEU A 177 7.39 -8.29 -1.78
CA LEU A 177 7.04 -9.38 -0.86
C LEU A 177 7.56 -9.11 0.55
N GLY A 178 8.81 -8.64 0.67
CA GLY A 178 9.41 -8.26 1.95
C GLY A 178 8.62 -7.17 2.68
N GLY A 179 8.14 -6.16 1.96
CA GLY A 179 7.29 -5.10 2.53
C GLY A 179 5.96 -5.64 3.05
N TRP A 180 5.29 -6.51 2.29
CA TRP A 180 4.04 -7.16 2.73
C TRP A 180 4.24 -8.12 3.90
N VAL A 181 5.32 -8.91 3.89
CA VAL A 181 5.69 -9.79 5.02
C VAL A 181 5.97 -8.96 6.26
N ALA A 182 6.72 -7.86 6.15
CA ALA A 182 6.96 -6.95 7.26
C ALA A 182 5.66 -6.32 7.79
N ALA A 183 4.77 -5.86 6.91
CA ALA A 183 3.46 -5.34 7.31
C ALA A 183 2.60 -6.39 8.03
N ALA A 184 2.61 -7.64 7.55
CA ALA A 184 1.91 -8.75 8.20
C ALA A 184 2.49 -9.08 9.58
N LEU A 185 3.82 -9.10 9.71
CA LEU A 185 4.50 -9.31 11.00
C LEU A 185 4.20 -8.17 11.98
N LEU A 186 4.20 -6.92 11.51
CA LEU A 186 3.83 -5.76 12.33
C LEU A 186 2.37 -5.85 12.79
N ALA A 187 1.45 -6.23 11.90
CA ALA A 187 0.04 -6.43 12.25
C ALA A 187 -0.11 -7.56 13.28
N TRP A 188 0.57 -8.68 13.10
CA TRP A 188 0.59 -9.78 14.07
C TRP A 188 1.13 -9.34 15.43
N LEU A 189 2.20 -8.55 15.44
CA LEU A 189 2.76 -7.99 16.67
C LEU A 189 1.79 -7.01 17.35
N ALA A 190 1.07 -6.19 16.58
CA ALA A 190 0.06 -5.27 17.08
C ALA A 190 -1.10 -5.99 17.80
N LEU A 191 -1.48 -7.16 17.31
CA LEU A 191 -2.50 -8.02 17.94
C LEU A 191 -2.03 -8.57 19.29
N ARG A 192 -0.71 -8.74 19.48
CA ARG A 192 -0.11 -9.17 20.76
C ARG A 192 0.11 -8.02 21.73
N LEU A 193 0.44 -6.83 21.21
CA LEU A 193 0.82 -5.64 21.98
C LEU A 193 -0.10 -4.48 21.59
N GLN A 194 -1.21 -4.32 22.33
CA GLN A 194 -2.25 -3.34 22.02
C GLN A 194 -1.73 -1.89 21.92
N VAL A 195 -0.66 -1.54 22.66
CA VAL A 195 -0.01 -0.23 22.61
C VAL A 195 0.51 0.11 21.20
N LEU A 196 0.80 -0.91 20.38
CA LEU A 196 1.33 -0.73 19.02
C LEU A 196 0.24 -0.51 17.96
N LEU A 197 -1.04 -0.70 18.29
CA LEU A 197 -2.14 -0.60 17.32
C LEU A 197 -2.21 0.76 16.61
N LEU A 198 -1.78 1.84 17.29
CA LEU A 198 -1.76 3.18 16.71
C LEU A 198 -0.51 3.44 15.84
N VAL A 199 0.62 2.80 16.16
CA VAL A 199 1.90 3.03 15.48
C VAL A 199 2.03 2.18 14.22
N VAL A 200 1.54 0.94 14.30
CA VAL A 200 1.73 -0.08 13.26
C VAL A 200 1.18 0.32 11.89
N PRO A 201 -0.02 0.93 11.74
CA PRO A 201 -0.50 1.34 10.43
C PRO A 201 0.47 2.28 9.73
N GLY A 202 0.99 3.27 10.46
CA GLY A 202 1.94 4.24 9.92
C GLY A 202 3.30 3.65 9.57
N VAL A 203 3.86 2.80 10.44
CA VAL A 203 5.13 2.11 10.14
C VAL A 203 4.97 1.18 8.93
N ALA A 204 3.88 0.42 8.86
CA ALA A 204 3.58 -0.45 7.73
C ALA A 204 3.44 0.35 6.42
N ALA A 205 2.78 1.50 6.46
CA ALA A 205 2.65 2.37 5.29
C ALA A 205 4.02 2.87 4.80
N VAL A 206 4.92 3.29 5.70
CA VAL A 206 6.28 3.70 5.35
C VAL A 206 7.05 2.54 4.72
N VAL A 207 6.99 1.34 5.32
CA VAL A 207 7.66 0.15 4.79
C VAL A 207 7.15 -0.22 3.39
N LEU A 208 5.83 -0.21 3.17
CA LEU A 208 5.22 -0.55 1.88
C LEU A 208 5.53 0.49 0.80
N VAL A 209 5.54 1.78 1.16
CA VAL A 209 5.91 2.85 0.24
C VAL A 209 7.40 2.80 -0.11
N SER A 210 8.28 2.56 0.86
CA SER A 210 9.70 2.34 0.62
C SER A 210 9.94 1.12 -0.29
N ALA A 211 9.25 0.01 -0.03
CA ALA A 211 9.30 -1.19 -0.88
C ALA A 211 8.84 -0.90 -2.32
N ALA A 212 7.75 -0.15 -2.48
CA ALA A 212 7.24 0.27 -3.78
C ALA A 212 8.28 1.11 -4.55
N TRP A 213 8.87 2.13 -3.92
CA TRP A 213 9.89 2.96 -4.57
C TRP A 213 11.19 2.21 -4.86
N THR A 214 11.58 1.25 -4.02
CA THR A 214 12.71 0.36 -4.30
C THR A 214 12.45 -0.51 -5.54
N ALA A 215 11.23 -1.03 -5.70
CA ALA A 215 10.85 -1.80 -6.88
C ALA A 215 10.77 -0.93 -8.16
N LEU A 216 10.15 0.25 -8.06
CA LEU A 216 10.03 1.23 -9.14
C LEU A 216 11.39 1.80 -9.58
N GLY A 217 12.28 2.07 -8.63
CA GLY A 217 13.64 2.52 -8.90
C GLY A 217 14.43 1.51 -9.74
N GLY A 218 14.16 0.21 -9.57
CA GLY A 218 14.71 -0.85 -10.43
C GLY A 218 14.26 -0.78 -11.90
N LEU A 219 13.21 -0.04 -12.21
CA LEU A 219 12.77 0.29 -13.58
C LEU A 219 13.28 1.64 -14.08
N GLY A 220 14.08 2.35 -13.29
CA GLY A 220 14.46 3.74 -13.57
C GLY A 220 13.34 4.75 -13.27
N VAL A 221 12.27 4.34 -12.58
CA VAL A 221 11.19 5.23 -12.16
C VAL A 221 11.53 5.78 -10.78
N THR A 222 11.99 7.03 -10.73
CA THR A 222 12.25 7.76 -9.49
C THR A 222 11.10 8.71 -9.18
N PRO A 223 10.88 9.03 -7.89
CA PRO A 223 9.89 10.02 -7.50
C PRO A 223 10.30 11.39 -8.02
N GLY A 224 9.34 12.17 -8.51
CA GLY A 224 9.57 13.57 -8.80
C GLY A 224 9.81 14.30 -7.48
N ARG A 225 11.07 14.65 -7.17
CA ARG A 225 11.35 15.53 -6.03
C ARG A 225 10.66 16.86 -6.30
N ARG A 226 9.77 17.28 -5.40
CA ARG A 226 9.25 18.65 -5.45
C ARG A 226 10.37 19.58 -5.04
N THR A 227 11.08 20.12 -6.01
CA THR A 227 11.85 21.34 -5.83
C THR A 227 10.85 22.49 -5.77
N ASP A 228 10.17 22.64 -4.63
CA ASP A 228 9.39 23.85 -4.44
C ASP A 228 10.36 25.01 -4.10
N PRO A 229 10.17 26.21 -4.67
CA PRO A 229 10.87 27.44 -4.30
C PRO A 229 10.55 27.90 -2.87
#